data_AF-A0A950H4M6-F1
#
_entry.id   AF-A0A950H4M6-F1
#
_cell.length_a   1.000
_cell.length_b   1.000
_cell.length_c   1.000
_cell.angle_alpha   90.00
_cell.angle_beta   90.00
_cell.angle_gamma   90.00
#
_symmetry.space_group_name_H-M   'P 1'
#
loop_
_entity.id
_entity.type
_entity.pdbx_description
1 polymer ?
#
loop_
_entity_poly.entity_id
_entity_poly.type
_entity_poly.pdbx_seq_one_letter_code
_entity_poly.pdbx_strand_id
1 'polypeptide(L)'
;MRESRHSVGRKLIDIPGYTFRVFVTSQRQAAEEVWRDYNRRADAENRIAELKHDLGAADGFCMQKFFATEAAFRAVLLVFNLLAEFQRAAGLPSYREPATLRTQVFTCGAILGRAGRRLVIHQSESWGGLKTRTALFDNILHWQTPTSPKFDPLLAT
;
A
#
# COMPACT_ATOMS: atom_id res chain seq x y z
N MET A 1 -17.66 -16.65 12.98
CA MET A 1 -17.03 -17.93 12.64
C MET A 1 -16.67 -17.87 11.16
N ARG A 2 -15.42 -17.59 10.81
CA ARG A 2 -15.00 -17.44 9.41
C ARG A 2 -14.76 -18.85 8.88
N GLU A 3 -15.61 -19.30 7.97
CA GLU A 3 -15.52 -20.63 7.37
C GLU A 3 -14.13 -20.78 6.72
N SER A 4 -13.26 -21.57 7.34
CA SER A 4 -11.89 -21.76 6.85
C SER A 4 -11.95 -22.61 5.60
N ARG A 5 -11.77 -22.00 4.43
CA ARG A 5 -11.51 -22.73 3.20
C ARG A 5 -10.44 -23.79 3.49
N HIS A 6 -10.76 -25.06 3.25
CA HIS A 6 -9.82 -26.14 3.42
C HIS A 6 -8.61 -25.89 2.52
N SER A 7 -7.40 -25.89 3.10
CA SER A 7 -6.15 -25.85 2.35
C SER A 7 -6.15 -27.03 1.37
N VAL A 8 -5.92 -26.74 0.08
CA VAL A 8 -5.88 -27.75 -1.00
C VAL A 8 -4.64 -28.65 -0.97
N GLY A 9 -3.71 -28.43 -0.02
CA GLY A 9 -2.50 -29.23 0.14
C GLY A 9 -2.68 -30.46 1.06
N ARG A 10 -1.83 -31.48 0.86
CA ARG A 10 -1.72 -32.61 1.80
C ARG A 10 -1.16 -32.13 3.14
N LYS A 11 -1.72 -32.62 4.25
CA LYS A 11 -1.16 -32.38 5.59
C LYS A 11 0.19 -33.10 5.72
N LEU A 12 1.18 -32.42 6.28
CA LEU A 12 2.49 -33.02 6.56
C LEU A 12 2.40 -34.06 7.68
N ILE A 13 1.75 -33.67 8.78
CA ILE A 13 1.45 -34.53 9.94
C ILE A 13 0.01 -34.21 10.34
N ASP A 14 -0.85 -35.22 10.45
CA ASP A 14 -2.24 -35.03 10.84
C ASP A 14 -2.43 -35.33 12.33
N ILE A 15 -2.25 -34.29 13.15
CA ILE A 15 -2.52 -34.34 14.59
C ILE A 15 -3.72 -33.42 14.87
N PRO A 16 -4.82 -33.95 15.45
CA PRO A 16 -5.99 -33.14 15.78
C PRO A 16 -5.62 -31.94 16.66
N GLY A 17 -6.09 -30.74 16.27
CA GLY A 17 -5.84 -29.50 17.00
C GLY A 17 -4.53 -28.77 16.67
N TYR A 18 -3.65 -29.36 15.85
CA TYR A 18 -2.38 -28.75 15.49
C TYR A 18 -2.28 -28.48 13.98
N THR A 19 -1.70 -27.32 13.63
CA THR A 19 -1.31 -27.00 12.26
C THR A 19 0.21 -26.84 12.21
N PHE A 20 0.87 -27.72 11.47
CA PHE A 20 2.31 -27.65 11.27
C PHE A 20 2.63 -26.77 10.06
N ARG A 21 3.63 -25.90 10.20
CA ARG A 21 4.19 -25.08 9.12
C ARG A 21 5.69 -25.30 9.09
N VAL A 22 6.26 -25.50 7.90
CA VAL A 22 7.70 -25.65 7.70
C VAL A 22 8.21 -24.42 6.98
N PHE A 23 9.28 -23.82 7.49
CA PHE A 23 9.94 -22.67 6.90
C PHE A 23 11.36 -23.06 6.48
N VAL A 24 11.71 -22.81 5.23
CA VAL A 24 13.08 -22.93 4.72
C VAL A 24 13.58 -21.51 4.49
N THR A 25 14.65 -21.12 5.16
CA THR A 25 15.18 -19.75 5.10
C THR A 25 16.70 -19.76 5.13
N SER A 26 17.31 -18.77 4.47
CA SER A 26 18.73 -18.45 4.59
C SER A 26 19.02 -17.41 5.67
N GLN A 27 17.97 -16.88 6.32
CA GLN A 27 18.10 -15.88 7.39
C GLN A 27 18.66 -16.52 8.67
N ARG A 28 19.52 -15.77 9.38
CA ARG A 28 20.16 -16.21 10.64
C ARG A 28 19.41 -15.79 11.91
N GLN A 29 18.27 -15.14 11.74
CA GLN A 29 17.42 -14.64 12.84
C GLN A 29 16.80 -15.81 13.62
N ALA A 30 16.29 -15.53 14.82
CA ALA A 30 15.61 -16.55 15.61
C ALA A 30 14.37 -17.06 14.86
N ALA A 31 14.03 -18.35 15.04
CA ALA A 31 12.91 -18.97 14.32
C ALA A 31 11.58 -18.23 14.54
N GLU A 32 11.37 -17.66 15.74
CA GLU A 32 10.19 -16.84 16.04
C GLU A 32 10.15 -15.54 15.24
N GLU A 33 11.30 -14.91 15.00
CA GLU A 33 11.40 -13.67 14.22
C GLU A 33 11.14 -13.94 12.75
N VAL A 34 11.72 -15.02 12.20
CA VAL A 34 11.43 -15.50 10.84
C VAL A 34 9.95 -15.79 10.68
N TRP A 35 9.33 -16.45 11.68
CA TRP A 35 7.90 -16.71 11.67
C TRP A 35 7.10 -15.40 11.71
N ARG A 36 7.41 -14.46 12.60
CA ARG A 36 6.72 -13.16 12.71
C ARG A 36 6.81 -12.37 11.41
N ASP A 37 7.98 -12.33 10.78
CA ASP A 37 8.20 -11.64 9.51
C ASP A 37 7.41 -12.31 8.38
N TYR A 38 7.52 -13.63 8.24
CA TYR A 38 6.77 -14.35 7.21
C TYR A 38 5.26 -14.26 7.41
N ASN A 39 4.78 -14.25 8.65
CA ASN A 39 3.35 -14.12 8.93
C ASN A 39 2.81 -12.74 8.50
N ARG A 40 3.66 -11.70 8.44
CA ARG A 40 3.30 -10.39 7.85
C ARG A 40 3.24 -10.41 6.32
N ARG A 41 3.90 -11.37 5.64
CA ARG A 41 3.77 -11.52 4.17
C ARG A 41 2.39 -11.94 3.71
N ALA A 42 1.52 -12.41 4.61
CA ALA A 42 0.10 -12.63 4.28
C ALA A 42 -0.57 -11.37 3.72
N ASP A 43 -0.07 -10.16 4.06
CA ASP A 43 -0.57 -8.92 3.49
C ASP A 43 -0.27 -8.78 1.99
N ALA A 44 0.75 -9.46 1.45
CA ALA A 44 1.09 -9.37 0.04
C ALA A 44 -0.04 -9.87 -0.88
N GLU A 45 -0.75 -10.93 -0.49
CA GLU A 45 -1.91 -11.43 -1.25
C GLU A 45 -3.04 -10.39 -1.27
N ASN A 46 -3.30 -9.74 -0.12
CA ASN A 46 -4.27 -8.66 -0.03
C ASN A 46 -3.88 -7.49 -0.94
N ARG A 47 -2.60 -7.09 -0.95
CA ARG A 47 -2.09 -6.02 -1.84
C ARG A 47 -2.20 -6.39 -3.32
N ILE A 48 -1.97 -7.65 -3.68
CA ILE A 48 -2.13 -8.14 -5.06
C ILE A 48 -3.60 -8.13 -5.47
N ALA A 49 -4.51 -8.54 -4.57
CA ALA A 49 -5.95 -8.48 -4.82
C ALA A 49 -6.42 -7.03 -5.01
N GLU A 50 -5.98 -6.13 -4.14
CA GLU A 50 -6.26 -4.69 -4.21
C GLU A 50 -5.75 -4.06 -5.52
N LEU A 51 -4.50 -4.35 -5.90
CA LEU A 51 -3.93 -3.93 -7.19
C LEU A 51 -4.82 -4.35 -8.38
N LYS A 52 -5.30 -5.60 -8.35
CA LYS A 52 -6.16 -6.16 -9.39
C LYS A 52 -7.52 -5.47 -9.46
N HIS A 53 -8.18 -5.29 -8.32
CA HIS A 53 -9.55 -4.82 -8.24
C HIS A 53 -9.68 -3.29 -8.27
N ASP A 54 -8.85 -2.56 -7.53
CA ASP A 54 -9.05 -1.12 -7.31
C ASP A 54 -8.32 -0.23 -8.31
N LEU A 55 -7.23 -0.73 -8.89
CA LEU A 55 -6.47 -0.03 -9.94
C LEU A 55 -6.69 -0.63 -11.33
N GLY A 56 -7.65 -1.55 -11.46
CA GLY A 56 -8.03 -2.16 -12.73
C GLY A 56 -6.94 -3.02 -13.37
N ALA A 57 -5.93 -3.47 -12.59
CA ALA A 57 -4.81 -4.25 -13.11
C ALA A 57 -5.25 -5.59 -13.73
N ALA A 58 -6.42 -6.11 -13.34
CA ALA A 58 -7.00 -7.32 -13.91
C ALA A 58 -7.88 -7.08 -15.15
N ASP A 59 -8.55 -5.94 -15.24
CA ASP A 59 -9.66 -5.74 -16.21
C ASP A 59 -9.33 -4.78 -17.37
N GLY A 60 -8.26 -3.98 -17.28
CA GLY A 60 -8.09 -2.79 -18.15
C GLY A 60 -6.91 -2.76 -19.11
N PHE A 61 -5.91 -3.65 -19.00
CA PHE A 61 -4.59 -3.41 -19.62
C PHE A 61 -4.23 -4.31 -20.81
N CYS A 62 -5.18 -5.01 -21.42
CA CYS A 62 -4.91 -5.81 -22.63
C CYS A 62 -4.71 -4.92 -23.87
N MET A 63 -3.56 -4.25 -23.95
CA MET A 63 -3.12 -3.56 -25.15
C MET A 63 -2.71 -4.61 -26.20
N GLN A 64 -2.86 -4.31 -27.49
CA GLN A 64 -2.52 -5.26 -28.55
C GLN A 64 -1.02 -5.60 -28.62
N LYS A 65 -0.15 -4.75 -28.07
CA LYS A 65 1.31 -4.95 -28.06
C LYS A 65 1.78 -5.33 -26.67
N PHE A 66 2.64 -6.35 -26.57
CA PHE A 66 3.21 -6.82 -25.31
C PHE A 66 3.86 -5.70 -24.48
N PHE A 67 4.76 -4.91 -25.09
CA PHE A 67 5.45 -3.83 -24.39
C PHE A 67 4.52 -2.69 -23.94
N ALA A 68 3.40 -2.48 -24.64
CA ALA A 68 2.41 -1.50 -24.21
C ALA A 68 1.67 -1.98 -22.96
N THR A 69 1.29 -3.27 -22.91
CA THR A 69 0.71 -3.92 -21.73
C THR A 69 1.69 -3.92 -20.55
N GLU A 70 2.96 -4.26 -20.79
CA GLU A 70 4.00 -4.25 -19.76
C GLU A 70 4.23 -2.85 -19.20
N ALA A 71 4.34 -1.83 -20.06
CA ALA A 71 4.51 -0.45 -19.63
C ALA A 71 3.31 0.04 -18.81
N ALA A 72 2.09 -0.28 -19.25
CA ALA A 72 0.88 0.06 -18.52
C ALA A 72 0.84 -0.63 -17.14
N PHE A 73 1.15 -1.93 -17.08
CA PHE A 73 1.22 -2.66 -15.82
C PHE A 73 2.27 -2.08 -14.86
N ARG A 74 3.47 -1.74 -15.35
CA ARG A 74 4.51 -1.08 -14.56
C ARG A 74 4.09 0.30 -14.07
N ALA A 75 3.37 1.08 -14.86
CA ALA A 75 2.85 2.37 -14.45
C ALA A 75 1.81 2.21 -13.31
N VAL A 76 0.96 1.20 -13.38
CA VAL A 76 -0.01 0.89 -12.31
C VAL A 76 0.69 0.47 -11.02
N LEU A 77 1.71 -0.39 -11.13
CA LEU A 77 2.54 -0.76 -9.98
C LEU A 77 3.23 0.46 -9.35
N LEU A 78 3.73 1.38 -10.17
CA LEU A 78 4.33 2.62 -9.71
C LEU A 78 3.29 3.46 -8.95
N VAL A 79 2.09 3.65 -9.52
CA VAL A 79 1.00 4.38 -8.85
C VAL A 79 0.60 3.71 -7.53
N PHE A 80 0.49 2.39 -7.49
CA PHE A 80 0.19 1.65 -6.26
C PHE A 80 1.23 1.92 -5.16
N ASN A 81 2.52 1.87 -5.52
CA ASN A 81 3.62 2.19 -4.60
C ASN A 81 3.60 3.66 -4.15
N LEU A 82 3.29 4.59 -5.07
CA LEU A 82 3.15 6.01 -4.74
C LEU A 82 1.97 6.26 -3.79
N LEU A 83 0.87 5.51 -3.91
CA LEU A 83 -0.24 5.58 -2.97
C LEU A 83 0.14 5.06 -1.59
N ALA A 84 0.87 3.94 -1.52
CA ALA A 84 1.39 3.44 -0.24
C ALA A 84 2.32 4.47 0.43
N GLU A 85 3.21 5.07 -0.35
CA GLU A 85 4.12 6.11 0.13
C GLU A 85 3.39 7.39 0.53
N PHE A 86 2.38 7.80 -0.23
CA PHE A 86 1.51 8.93 0.12
C PHE A 86 0.86 8.74 1.48
N GLN A 87 0.31 7.54 1.76
CA GLN A 87 -0.32 7.25 3.05
C GLN A 87 0.68 7.32 4.21
N ARG A 88 1.90 6.82 3.99
CA ARG A 88 3.00 6.90 4.95
C ARG A 88 3.41 8.35 5.20
N ALA A 89 3.61 9.13 4.14
CA ALA A 89 3.99 10.54 4.18
C ALA A 89 2.91 11.41 4.84
N ALA A 90 1.64 11.15 4.54
CA ALA A 90 0.50 11.83 5.15
C ALA A 90 0.28 11.46 6.63
N GLY A 91 0.97 10.43 7.14
CA GLY A 91 0.84 9.98 8.53
C GLY A 91 -0.55 9.41 8.84
N LEU A 92 -1.18 8.71 7.88
CA LEU A 92 -2.49 8.11 8.12
C LEU A 92 -2.40 7.02 9.20
N PRO A 93 -3.36 6.95 10.14
CA PRO A 93 -3.29 6.05 11.28
C PRO A 93 -3.40 4.57 10.90
N SER A 94 -4.04 4.29 9.76
CA SER A 94 -4.21 2.95 9.23
C SER A 94 -4.12 2.98 7.72
N TYR A 95 -3.73 1.84 7.13
CA TYR A 95 -3.80 1.64 5.69
C TYR A 95 -5.25 1.82 5.20
N ARG A 96 -5.38 2.42 4.01
CA ARG A 96 -6.62 2.62 3.28
C ARG A 96 -6.44 2.16 1.84
N GLU A 97 -7.46 1.50 1.32
CA GLU A 97 -7.52 1.04 -0.07
C GLU A 97 -7.54 2.24 -1.06
N PRO A 98 -7.13 2.07 -2.32
CA PRO A 98 -6.94 3.14 -3.29
C PRO A 98 -8.27 3.80 -3.63
N ALA A 99 -9.36 3.02 -3.68
CA ALA A 99 -10.71 3.53 -3.85
C ALA A 99 -11.14 4.45 -2.68
N THR A 100 -10.74 4.10 -1.45
CA THR A 100 -11.00 4.93 -0.26
C THR A 100 -10.16 6.20 -0.29
N LEU A 101 -8.89 6.13 -0.67
CA LEU A 101 -8.05 7.31 -0.86
C LEU A 101 -8.59 8.22 -1.95
N ARG A 102 -9.10 7.66 -3.05
CA ARG A 102 -9.72 8.43 -4.13
C ARG A 102 -10.84 9.30 -3.60
N THR A 103 -11.80 8.72 -2.87
CA THR A 103 -12.96 9.47 -2.36
C THR A 103 -12.61 10.42 -1.21
N GLN A 104 -11.62 10.06 -0.39
CA GLN A 104 -11.27 10.86 0.80
C GLN A 104 -10.21 11.92 0.55
N VAL A 105 -9.36 11.76 -0.47
CA VAL A 105 -8.20 12.61 -0.75
C VAL A 105 -8.33 13.26 -2.14
N PHE A 106 -8.53 12.45 -3.18
CA PHE A 106 -8.34 12.90 -4.56
C PHE A 106 -9.58 13.46 -5.26
N THR A 107 -10.79 13.26 -4.73
CA THR A 107 -12.01 13.86 -5.27
C THR A 107 -12.28 15.26 -4.73
N CYS A 108 -11.36 15.85 -3.97
CA CYS A 108 -11.45 17.26 -3.60
C CYS A 108 -11.40 18.14 -4.84
N GLY A 109 -12.48 18.84 -5.13
CA GLY A 109 -12.44 19.94 -6.09
C GLY A 109 -11.57 21.07 -5.53
N ALA A 110 -10.53 21.47 -6.25
CA ALA A 110 -9.66 22.56 -5.83
C ALA A 110 -9.26 23.43 -7.03
N ILE A 111 -9.09 24.73 -6.77
CA ILE A 111 -8.68 25.73 -7.76
C ILE A 111 -7.40 26.41 -7.26
N LEU A 112 -6.39 26.44 -8.12
CA LEU A 112 -5.18 27.23 -7.86
C LEU A 112 -5.50 28.72 -8.07
N GLY A 113 -5.32 29.52 -7.03
CA GLY A 113 -5.59 30.95 -7.02
C GLY A 113 -4.43 31.75 -6.40
N ARG A 114 -4.71 33.03 -6.12
CA ARG A 114 -3.76 33.92 -5.46
C ARG A 114 -4.43 34.66 -4.31
N ALA A 115 -3.75 34.69 -3.16
CA ALA A 115 -4.05 35.57 -2.05
C ALA A 115 -2.93 36.61 -1.95
N GLY A 116 -3.17 37.79 -2.55
CA GLY A 116 -2.14 38.80 -2.75
C GLY A 116 -0.98 38.24 -3.60
N ARG A 117 0.25 38.26 -3.06
CA ARG A 117 1.45 37.75 -3.76
C ARG A 117 1.67 36.24 -3.60
N ARG A 118 0.89 35.55 -2.77
CA ARG A 118 1.05 34.11 -2.48
C ARG A 118 0.14 33.26 -3.37
N LEU A 119 0.69 32.19 -3.93
CA LEU A 119 -0.09 31.12 -4.55
C LEU A 119 -0.84 30.35 -3.45
N VAL A 120 -2.12 30.09 -3.67
CA VAL A 120 -2.98 29.37 -2.72
C VAL A 120 -3.85 28.38 -3.47
N ILE A 121 -4.20 27.26 -2.83
CA ILE A 121 -5.14 26.29 -3.37
C ILE A 121 -6.46 26.46 -2.62
N HIS A 122 -7.49 26.94 -3.33
CA HIS A 122 -8.85 27.02 -2.82
C HIS A 122 -9.51 25.64 -2.93
N GLN A 123 -9.86 25.04 -1.80
CA GLN A 123 -10.47 23.71 -1.74
C GLN A 123 -11.98 23.83 -1.56
N SER A 124 -12.73 22.88 -2.11
CA SER A 124 -14.18 22.83 -1.96
C SER A 124 -14.58 22.68 -0.49
N GLU A 125 -15.52 23.51 -0.05
CA GLU A 125 -16.06 23.44 1.31
C GLU A 125 -16.83 22.13 1.56
N SER A 126 -17.49 21.59 0.52
CA SER A 126 -18.21 20.32 0.56
C SER A 126 -17.32 19.10 0.86
N TRP A 127 -16.00 19.27 0.79
CA TRP A 127 -15.03 18.23 1.09
C TRP A 127 -14.67 18.11 2.58
N GLY A 128 -15.37 18.86 3.44
CA GLY A 128 -15.21 18.83 4.89
C GLY A 128 -14.24 19.88 5.44
N GLY A 129 -13.91 20.90 4.64
CA GLY A 129 -13.13 22.06 5.04
C GLY A 129 -11.64 21.82 5.32
N LEU A 130 -10.86 22.91 5.35
CA LEU A 130 -9.40 22.85 5.47
C LEU A 130 -8.94 22.30 6.83
N LYS A 131 -9.62 22.66 7.93
CA LYS A 131 -9.21 22.30 9.31
C LYS A 131 -9.04 20.80 9.52
N THR A 132 -9.92 20.01 8.93
CA THR A 132 -9.93 18.54 9.03
C THR A 132 -8.81 17.89 8.23
N ARG A 133 -8.15 18.66 7.35
CA ARG A 133 -7.16 18.19 6.37
C ARG A 133 -5.81 18.90 6.48
N THR A 134 -5.71 19.95 7.29
CA THR A 134 -4.47 20.71 7.52
C THR A 134 -3.32 19.79 7.91
N ALA A 135 -3.54 18.88 8.86
CA ALA A 135 -2.52 17.93 9.29
C ALA A 135 -2.02 17.02 8.15
N LEU A 136 -2.89 16.62 7.23
CA LEU A 136 -2.50 15.83 6.06
C LEU A 136 -1.55 16.62 5.15
N PHE A 137 -1.90 17.87 4.84
CA PHE A 137 -1.04 18.71 4.01
C PHE A 137 0.27 19.08 4.71
N ASP A 138 0.23 19.39 6.01
CA ASP A 138 1.42 19.68 6.79
C ASP A 138 2.38 18.48 6.79
N ASN A 139 1.87 17.27 7.02
CA ASN A 139 2.70 16.05 7.00
C ASN A 139 3.36 15.83 5.62
N ILE A 140 2.62 16.05 4.53
CA ILE A 140 3.16 15.92 3.17
C ILE A 140 4.20 17.01 2.86
N LEU A 141 3.97 18.25 3.30
CA LEU A 141 4.90 19.36 3.05
C LEU A 141 6.22 19.20 3.81
N HIS A 142 6.19 18.52 4.96
CA HIS A 142 7.39 18.18 5.75
C HIS A 142 7.93 16.78 5.44
N TRP A 143 7.43 16.13 4.38
CA TRP A 143 7.84 14.79 4.01
C TRP A 143 9.34 14.73 3.72
N GLN A 144 10.01 13.82 4.42
CA GLN A 144 11.40 13.46 4.17
C GLN A 144 11.43 12.18 3.33
N THR A 145 12.26 12.20 2.28
CA THR A 145 12.49 11.01 1.45
C THR A 145 12.98 9.87 2.36
N PRO A 146 12.19 8.80 2.53
CA PRO A 146 12.64 7.68 3.34
C PRO A 146 13.76 6.98 2.59
N THR A 147 14.96 6.93 3.15
CA THR A 147 15.94 5.94 2.71
C THR A 147 15.39 4.59 3.12
N SER A 148 15.17 3.68 2.15
CA SER A 148 14.69 2.34 2.49
C SER A 148 15.65 1.70 3.49
N PRO A 149 15.19 0.97 4.52
CA PRO A 149 16.06 0.34 5.52
C PRO A 149 17.14 -0.57 4.91
N LYS A 150 16.89 -1.10 3.70
CA LYS A 150 17.88 -1.89 2.94
C LYS A 150 19.08 -1.09 2.44
N PHE A 151 18.98 0.24 2.43
CA PHE A 151 20.04 1.18 2.10
C PHE A 151 20.52 1.92 3.36
N ASP A 152 20.05 1.52 4.54
CA ASP A 152 20.57 2.03 5.81
C ASP A 152 21.82 1.21 6.17
N PRO A 153 23.03 1.81 6.15
CA PRO A 153 24.28 1.10 6.35
C PRO A 153 24.38 0.42 7.73
N LEU A 154 23.55 0.82 8.69
CA LEU A 154 23.52 0.26 10.05
C LEU A 154 22.78 -1.08 10.15
N LEU A 155 21.99 -1.46 9.14
CA LEU A 155 21.30 -2.77 9.07
C LEU A 155 22.11 -3.83 8.29
N ALA A 156 23.31 -3.48 7.81
CA ALA A 156 24.17 -4.33 6.99
C ALA A 156 25.26 -5.09 7.78
N THR A 157 25.33 -4.91 9.10
CA THR A 157 26.22 -5.65 10.03
C THR A 157 25.46 -6.72 10.80
#